data_AF-A0A1F5WYB7-F1
#
_entry.id   AF-A0A1F5WYB7-F1
#
_cell.length_a   1.000
_cell.length_b   1.000
_cell.length_c   1.000
_cell.angle_alpha   90.00
_cell.angle_beta   90.00
_cell.angle_gamma   90.00
#
_symmetry.space_group_name_H-M   'P 1'
#
loop_
_entity.id
_entity.type
_entity.pdbx_description
1 polymer ?
#
loop_
_entity_poly.entity_id
_entity_poly.type
_entity_poly.pdbx_seq_one_letter_code
_entity_poly.pdbx_strand_id
1 'polypeptide(L)'
;MNGKVKWFNNGKCYGRISGEDGNEYHVHFSQISPHGTGFKSLNSGETVEFTPVASGFRNKNPEAKRVMRSVQLQVLPDNLETSADPLDVVDLKVYADGRIFLPKRSTEDPGDYSSGSVRAFHVGSPGSIREKTRIAIAVGLPESEKKDTVILPVDFNGGMLTHGEWSYDFPRGAFVLVVKIDGNTCSVAAKKLSVRTQDSRSVVDPRDMGEWVVVEVPFAQELTIPAEYADEGELASYFSAQIPEEFPGHAQANFTKFARAIAHAIVSVKNLSVSQ
;
A
#
# COMPACT_ATOMS: atom_id res chain seq x y z
N MET A 1 20.83 -12.77 11.09
CA MET A 1 21.50 -11.58 10.52
C MET A 1 20.43 -10.62 10.08
N ASN A 2 20.59 -9.32 10.33
CA ASN A 2 19.60 -8.32 9.95
C ASN A 2 19.92 -7.69 8.60
N GLY A 3 18.89 -7.16 7.96
CA GLY A 3 19.03 -6.39 6.74
C GLY A 3 17.76 -5.63 6.40
N LYS A 4 17.84 -4.83 5.35
CA LYS A 4 16.72 -4.11 4.76
C LYS A 4 16.39 -4.66 3.40
N VAL A 5 15.12 -4.94 3.15
CA VAL A 5 14.66 -5.38 1.83
C VAL A 5 14.92 -4.25 0.84
N LYS A 6 15.77 -4.50 -0.15
CA LYS A 6 16.05 -3.50 -1.20
C LYS A 6 14.89 -3.44 -2.18
N TRP A 7 14.33 -4.60 -2.54
CA TRP A 7 13.12 -4.71 -3.33
C TRP A 7 12.60 -6.14 -3.30
N PHE A 8 11.31 -6.31 -3.55
CA PHE A 8 10.71 -7.62 -3.72
C PHE A 8 9.57 -7.52 -4.72
N ASN A 9 9.59 -8.40 -5.73
CA ASN A 9 8.56 -8.43 -6.75
C ASN A 9 7.55 -9.53 -6.41
N ASN A 10 6.38 -9.13 -5.91
CA ASN A 10 5.31 -10.06 -5.56
C ASN A 10 4.81 -10.91 -6.75
N GLY A 11 4.81 -10.36 -7.97
CA GLY A 11 4.38 -11.10 -9.16
C GLY A 11 5.39 -12.12 -9.66
N LYS A 12 6.68 -11.94 -9.31
CA LYS A 12 7.75 -12.88 -9.66
C LYS A 12 8.26 -13.71 -8.47
N CYS A 13 7.75 -13.42 -7.27
CA CYS A 13 8.04 -14.11 -6.02
C CYS A 13 9.52 -14.14 -5.60
N TYR A 14 10.30 -13.12 -5.99
CA TYR A 14 11.70 -12.96 -5.58
C TYR A 14 12.05 -11.50 -5.31
N GLY A 15 13.13 -11.29 -4.56
CA GLY A 15 13.63 -9.99 -4.15
C GLY A 15 15.11 -9.95 -3.82
N ARG A 16 15.56 -8.80 -3.35
CA ARG A 16 16.89 -8.59 -2.75
C ARG A 16 16.79 -7.95 -1.38
N ILE A 17 17.67 -8.38 -0.48
CA ILE A 17 17.86 -7.82 0.85
C ILE A 17 19.29 -7.29 0.94
N SER A 18 19.44 -6.03 1.35
CA SER A 18 20.72 -5.46 1.73
C SER A 18 21.02 -5.86 3.18
N GLY A 19 22.04 -6.69 3.38
CA GLY A 19 22.51 -7.06 4.72
C GLY A 19 23.25 -5.93 5.40
N GLU A 20 23.30 -5.97 6.74
CA GLU A 20 24.11 -5.03 7.53
C GLU A 20 25.62 -5.18 7.31
N ASP A 21 26.06 -6.30 6.73
CA ASP A 21 27.44 -6.57 6.33
C ASP A 21 27.82 -5.93 4.98
N GLY A 22 26.90 -5.20 4.35
CA GLY A 22 27.09 -4.54 3.06
C GLY A 22 26.86 -5.45 1.84
N ASN A 23 26.55 -6.74 2.04
CA ASN A 23 26.27 -7.67 0.94
C ASN A 23 24.79 -7.66 0.51
N GLU A 24 24.53 -8.03 -0.75
CA GLU A 24 23.18 -8.22 -1.26
C GLU A 24 22.78 -9.69 -1.33
N TYR A 25 21.66 -10.01 -0.69
CA TYR A 25 21.13 -11.36 -0.61
C TYR A 25 19.91 -11.51 -1.51
N HIS A 26 19.91 -12.57 -2.31
CA HIS A 26 18.74 -13.00 -3.05
C HIS A 26 17.73 -13.66 -2.10
N VAL A 27 16.47 -13.22 -2.13
CA VAL A 27 15.39 -13.84 -1.36
C VAL A 27 14.31 -14.35 -2.31
N HIS A 28 13.91 -15.60 -2.12
CA HIS A 28 12.73 -16.16 -2.76
C HIS A 28 11.59 -16.21 -1.75
N PHE A 29 10.35 -16.05 -2.20
CA PHE A 29 9.19 -16.00 -1.30
C PHE A 29 9.09 -17.23 -0.38
N SER A 30 9.54 -18.42 -0.85
CA SER A 30 9.51 -19.66 -0.06
C SER A 30 10.45 -19.61 1.16
N GLN A 31 11.39 -18.67 1.16
CA GLN A 31 12.29 -18.44 2.29
C GLN A 31 11.68 -17.49 3.32
N ILE A 32 10.60 -16.78 2.99
CA ILE A 32 9.88 -15.92 3.93
C ILE A 32 9.14 -16.84 4.90
N SER A 33 9.60 -16.84 6.15
CA SER A 33 9.00 -17.60 7.22
C SER A 33 7.55 -17.14 7.42
N PRO A 34 6.58 -18.07 7.42
CA PRO A 34 5.20 -17.74 7.75
C PRO A 34 5.12 -17.47 9.24
N HIS A 35 5.16 -16.21 9.65
CA HIS A 35 4.52 -15.84 10.91
C HIS A 35 3.02 -15.73 10.62
N GLY A 36 2.30 -16.85 10.59
CA GLY A 36 0.85 -16.88 10.39
C GLY A 36 0.36 -17.35 9.01
N THR A 37 -0.96 -17.25 8.82
CA THR A 37 -1.77 -17.80 7.73
C THR A 37 -1.90 -16.87 6.52
N GLY A 38 -0.94 -15.97 6.30
CA GLY A 38 -1.09 -14.85 5.36
C GLY A 38 0.04 -14.70 4.34
N PHE A 39 -0.12 -13.68 3.48
CA PHE A 39 0.65 -13.48 2.26
C PHE A 39 2.15 -13.26 2.48
N LYS A 40 2.95 -14.02 1.72
CA LYS A 40 4.42 -14.00 1.76
C LYS A 40 5.00 -12.96 0.79
N SER A 41 4.88 -11.68 1.15
CA SER A 41 5.54 -10.54 0.48
C SER A 41 6.55 -9.84 1.38
N LEU A 42 7.52 -9.17 0.78
CA LEU A 42 8.33 -8.17 1.47
C LEU A 42 8.10 -6.81 0.82
N ASN A 43 8.11 -5.75 1.61
CA ASN A 43 8.16 -4.40 1.08
C ASN A 43 9.59 -3.91 1.06
N SER A 44 9.93 -3.04 0.11
CA SER A 44 11.23 -2.40 0.17
C SER A 44 11.34 -1.47 1.39
N GLY A 45 12.55 -1.34 1.90
CA GLY A 45 12.85 -0.67 3.16
C GLY A 45 12.51 -1.49 4.42
N GLU A 46 11.77 -2.60 4.27
CA GLU A 46 11.35 -3.44 5.39
C GLU A 46 12.55 -4.09 6.08
N THR A 47 12.57 -4.05 7.41
CA THR A 47 13.65 -4.65 8.20
C THR A 47 13.35 -6.11 8.46
N VAL A 48 14.28 -6.98 8.10
CA VAL A 48 14.14 -8.42 8.16
C VAL A 48 15.33 -9.07 8.84
N GLU A 49 15.08 -10.15 9.55
CA GLU A 49 16.09 -11.06 10.03
C GLU A 49 16.13 -12.29 9.12
N PHE A 50 17.32 -12.77 8.78
CA PHE A 50 17.49 -13.95 7.94
C PHE A 50 18.78 -14.71 8.24
N THR A 51 18.86 -15.92 7.71
CA THR A 51 20.05 -16.77 7.70
C THR A 51 20.74 -16.63 6.34
N PRO A 52 21.95 -16.04 6.26
CA PRO A 52 22.70 -15.96 5.02
C PRO A 52 23.22 -17.35 4.63
N VAL A 53 23.07 -17.71 3.35
CA VAL A 53 23.59 -18.95 2.77
C VAL A 53 24.41 -18.60 1.55
N ALA A 54 25.59 -19.22 1.42
CA ALA A 54 26.46 -19.00 0.27
C ALA A 54 25.74 -19.29 -1.06
N SER A 55 26.13 -18.59 -2.12
CA SER A 55 25.57 -18.77 -3.46
C SER A 55 25.73 -20.23 -3.94
N GLY A 56 24.66 -20.77 -4.51
CA GLY A 56 24.72 -22.03 -5.27
C GLY A 56 25.08 -21.78 -6.74
N PHE A 57 25.34 -22.85 -7.50
CA PHE A 57 25.70 -22.79 -8.93
C PHE A 57 24.75 -21.98 -9.84
N ARG A 58 23.51 -21.73 -9.41
CA ARG A 58 22.48 -21.02 -10.20
C ARG A 58 22.41 -19.51 -9.94
N ASN A 59 22.89 -19.02 -8.80
CA ASN A 59 22.74 -17.63 -8.38
C ASN A 59 24.10 -17.04 -8.01
N LYS A 60 24.51 -15.92 -8.64
CA LYS A 60 25.80 -15.28 -8.35
C LYS A 60 25.86 -14.63 -6.96
N ASN A 61 24.71 -14.31 -6.38
CA ASN A 61 24.60 -13.64 -5.08
C ASN A 61 24.25 -14.64 -3.97
N PRO A 62 24.71 -14.41 -2.73
CA PRO A 62 24.30 -15.21 -1.58
C PRO A 62 22.78 -15.15 -1.36
N GLU A 63 22.22 -16.17 -0.72
CA GLU A 63 20.78 -16.29 -0.51
C GLU A 63 20.39 -16.00 0.94
N ALA A 64 19.23 -15.39 1.13
CA ALA A 64 18.60 -15.24 2.44
C ALA A 64 17.58 -16.37 2.66
N LYS A 65 17.81 -17.18 3.69
CA LYS A 65 16.88 -18.24 4.13
C LYS A 65 16.23 -17.89 5.46
N ARG A 66 15.06 -18.46 5.75
CA ARG A 66 14.30 -18.23 7.00
C ARG A 66 14.13 -16.73 7.28
N VAL A 67 13.70 -15.99 6.25
CA VAL A 67 13.50 -14.55 6.32
C VAL A 67 12.29 -14.27 7.19
N MET A 68 12.52 -13.63 8.32
CA MET A 68 11.51 -13.19 9.28
C MET A 68 11.41 -11.68 9.22
N ARG A 69 10.18 -11.15 9.23
CA ARG A 69 9.96 -9.72 9.36
C ARG A 69 10.25 -9.32 10.81
N SER A 70 10.84 -8.15 11.01
CA SER A 70 10.95 -7.60 12.37
C SER A 70 9.61 -7.15 12.94
N VAL A 71 8.55 -7.11 12.10
CA VAL A 71 7.17 -6.82 12.49
C VAL A 71 6.33 -8.09 12.35
N GLN A 72 5.60 -8.42 13.40
CA GLN A 72 4.75 -9.61 13.44
C GLN A 72 3.46 -9.37 12.65
N LEU A 73 3.09 -10.33 11.79
CA LEU A 73 1.78 -10.36 11.16
C LEU A 73 0.72 -10.53 12.26
N GLN A 74 -0.21 -9.57 12.36
CA GLN A 74 -1.33 -9.63 13.27
C GLN A 74 -2.58 -10.05 12.50
N VAL A 75 -3.29 -11.05 13.01
CA VAL A 75 -4.67 -11.34 12.58
C VAL A 75 -5.52 -10.18 13.07
N LEU A 76 -6.20 -9.50 12.16
CA LEU A 76 -7.08 -8.40 12.53
C LEU A 76 -8.35 -8.99 13.17
N PRO A 77 -8.83 -8.44 14.30
CA PRO A 77 -10.04 -8.94 14.95
C PRO A 77 -11.25 -8.84 14.01
N ASP A 78 -12.13 -9.83 14.10
CA ASP A 78 -13.35 -9.99 13.25
C ASP A 78 -14.42 -8.91 13.45
N ASN A 79 -14.14 -7.87 14.24
CA ASN A 79 -15.11 -6.89 14.72
C ASN A 79 -15.37 -5.77 13.70
N LEU A 80 -15.73 -6.16 12.49
CA LEU A 80 -15.87 -5.28 11.35
C LEU A 80 -17.28 -5.41 10.80
N GLU A 81 -18.02 -4.30 10.81
CA GLU A 81 -19.42 -4.24 10.39
C GLU A 81 -19.60 -4.93 9.03
N THR A 82 -20.47 -5.93 8.97
CA THR A 82 -20.94 -6.51 7.72
C THR A 82 -21.76 -5.45 7.00
N SER A 83 -21.28 -5.00 5.85
CA SER A 83 -22.04 -4.07 5.01
C SER A 83 -23.02 -4.85 4.12
N ALA A 84 -24.23 -4.34 3.96
CA ALA A 84 -25.26 -4.90 3.07
C ALA A 84 -25.07 -4.45 1.61
N ASP A 85 -23.84 -4.10 1.22
CA ASP A 85 -23.55 -3.58 -0.12
C ASP A 85 -23.97 -4.58 -1.21
N PRO A 86 -24.35 -4.09 -2.40
CA PRO A 86 -24.66 -4.96 -3.53
C PRO A 86 -23.52 -5.97 -3.76
N LEU A 87 -23.86 -7.22 -4.04
CA LEU A 87 -22.91 -8.33 -4.22
C LEU A 87 -21.73 -7.98 -5.18
N ASP A 88 -21.95 -7.03 -6.09
CA ASP A 88 -21.07 -6.71 -7.21
C ASP A 88 -20.06 -5.58 -6.99
N VAL A 89 -20.10 -4.86 -5.86
CA VAL A 89 -19.18 -3.74 -5.56
C VAL A 89 -18.34 -4.11 -4.37
N VAL A 90 -17.00 -4.08 -4.40
CA VAL A 90 -16.14 -4.15 -3.19
C VAL A 90 -15.96 -2.75 -2.63
N ASP A 91 -16.38 -2.49 -1.38
CA ASP A 91 -16.29 -1.17 -0.73
C ASP A 91 -15.06 -1.05 0.15
N LEU A 92 -14.18 -0.10 -0.18
CA LEU A 92 -12.99 0.23 0.60
C LEU A 92 -13.20 1.55 1.33
N LYS A 93 -13.29 1.52 2.67
CA LYS A 93 -13.43 2.70 3.52
C LYS A 93 -12.07 3.26 3.90
N VAL A 94 -11.83 4.55 3.65
CA VAL A 94 -10.62 5.27 4.09
C VAL A 94 -11.00 6.30 5.15
N TYR A 95 -10.42 6.19 6.35
CA TYR A 95 -10.59 7.13 7.46
C TYR A 95 -9.54 8.25 7.44
N ALA A 96 -9.75 9.33 8.20
CA ALA A 96 -8.88 10.51 8.18
C ALA A 96 -7.47 10.22 8.71
N ASP A 97 -7.33 9.28 9.64
CA ASP A 97 -6.02 8.80 10.09
C ASP A 97 -5.33 7.88 9.06
N GLY A 98 -5.91 7.73 7.87
CA GLY A 98 -5.41 6.91 6.78
C GLY A 98 -5.63 5.40 7.01
N ARG A 99 -6.35 4.98 8.06
CA ARG A 99 -6.75 3.57 8.17
C ARG A 99 -7.68 3.23 7.03
N ILE A 100 -7.37 2.12 6.37
CA ILE A 100 -8.23 1.52 5.36
C ILE A 100 -8.99 0.37 6.00
N PHE A 101 -10.28 0.26 5.68
CA PHE A 101 -11.16 -0.77 6.18
C PHE A 101 -11.99 -1.35 5.03
N LEU A 102 -12.11 -2.67 4.99
CA LEU A 102 -13.02 -3.35 4.07
C LEU A 102 -14.05 -4.14 4.88
N PRO A 103 -15.36 -3.93 4.65
CA PRO A 103 -16.40 -4.72 5.29
C PRO A 103 -16.23 -6.22 4.97
N LYS A 104 -16.30 -7.07 6.00
CA LYS A 104 -16.31 -8.52 5.79
C LYS A 104 -17.57 -8.94 5.05
N ARG A 105 -17.41 -9.86 4.09
CA ARG A 105 -18.50 -10.39 3.25
C ARG A 105 -18.90 -11.82 3.56
N SER A 106 -18.09 -12.54 4.33
CA SER A 106 -18.32 -13.95 4.68
C SER A 106 -17.80 -14.26 6.08
N THR A 107 -18.36 -15.30 6.69
CA THR A 107 -17.98 -15.86 8.00
C THR A 107 -17.04 -17.07 7.89
N GLU A 108 -16.94 -17.69 6.71
CA GLU A 108 -16.07 -18.86 6.44
C GLU A 108 -14.75 -18.44 5.76
N ASP A 109 -13.97 -17.60 6.44
CA ASP A 109 -12.92 -16.80 5.81
C ASP A 109 -11.56 -17.00 6.50
N PRO A 110 -10.42 -17.18 5.78
CA PRO A 110 -9.09 -17.22 6.38
C PRO A 110 -8.72 -15.97 7.20
N GLY A 111 -9.49 -14.89 7.06
CA GLY A 111 -9.39 -13.67 7.87
C GLY A 111 -8.41 -12.64 7.30
N ASP A 112 -8.59 -11.38 7.70
CA ASP A 112 -7.71 -10.28 7.29
C ASP A 112 -6.42 -10.26 8.12
N TYR A 113 -5.34 -9.72 7.56
CA TYR A 113 -4.08 -9.58 8.28
C TYR A 113 -3.36 -8.26 7.98
N SER A 114 -2.47 -7.90 8.90
CA SER A 114 -1.58 -6.74 8.77
C SER A 114 -0.15 -7.10 9.17
N SER A 115 0.84 -6.57 8.45
CA SER A 115 2.25 -6.59 8.86
C SER A 115 2.97 -5.35 8.37
N GLY A 116 3.56 -4.59 9.28
CA GLY A 116 4.29 -3.38 8.92
C GLY A 116 3.44 -2.46 8.06
N SER A 117 3.85 -2.28 6.80
CA SER A 117 3.17 -1.45 5.80
C SER A 117 2.21 -2.19 4.88
N VAL A 118 1.94 -3.48 5.12
CA VAL A 118 0.97 -4.27 4.35
C VAL A 118 -0.28 -4.53 5.18
N ARG A 119 -1.44 -4.30 4.58
CA ARG A 119 -2.72 -4.85 5.06
C ARG A 119 -3.36 -5.61 3.91
N ALA A 120 -3.88 -6.79 4.19
CA ALA A 120 -4.59 -7.57 3.20
C ALA A 120 -5.92 -8.00 3.75
N PHE A 121 -6.93 -7.86 2.91
CA PHE A 121 -8.32 -8.12 3.23
C PHE A 121 -8.80 -9.24 2.32
N HIS A 122 -9.31 -10.30 2.91
CA HIS A 122 -9.94 -11.35 2.12
C HIS A 122 -11.30 -10.87 1.64
N VAL A 123 -11.56 -10.99 0.35
CA VAL A 123 -12.78 -10.47 -0.29
C VAL A 123 -13.64 -11.54 -0.95
N GLY A 124 -13.17 -12.79 -0.95
CA GLY A 124 -13.94 -13.95 -1.39
C GLY A 124 -13.07 -15.09 -1.93
N SER A 125 -13.74 -16.17 -2.33
CA SER A 125 -13.13 -17.37 -2.91
C SER A 125 -12.49 -17.09 -4.28
N PRO A 126 -11.56 -17.94 -4.75
CA PRO A 126 -10.94 -17.76 -6.07
C PRO A 126 -11.99 -17.65 -7.19
N GLY A 127 -11.95 -16.57 -7.96
CA GLY A 127 -12.90 -16.29 -9.05
C GLY A 127 -14.04 -15.33 -8.68
N SER A 128 -14.31 -15.08 -7.39
CA SER A 128 -15.46 -14.28 -6.96
C SER A 128 -15.43 -12.82 -7.41
N ILE A 129 -14.24 -12.22 -7.57
CA ILE A 129 -14.00 -10.84 -7.96
C ILE A 129 -14.00 -10.71 -9.48
N ARG A 130 -13.73 -11.82 -10.21
CA ARG A 130 -13.88 -11.87 -11.66
C ARG A 130 -15.35 -11.81 -12.08
N GLU A 131 -16.25 -12.23 -11.19
CA GLU A 131 -17.70 -12.11 -11.37
C GLU A 131 -18.22 -10.71 -11.00
N LYS A 132 -17.43 -9.91 -10.25
CA LYS A 132 -17.79 -8.54 -9.89
C LYS A 132 -17.51 -7.60 -11.03
N THR A 133 -18.45 -6.68 -11.25
CA THR A 133 -18.31 -5.65 -12.28
C THR A 133 -17.55 -4.42 -11.78
N ARG A 134 -17.45 -4.18 -10.45
CA ARG A 134 -16.89 -2.94 -9.88
C ARG A 134 -16.20 -3.15 -8.52
N ILE A 135 -15.20 -2.32 -8.23
CA ILE A 135 -14.60 -2.17 -6.88
C ILE A 135 -14.60 -0.68 -6.57
N ALA A 136 -15.42 -0.25 -5.60
CA ALA A 136 -15.55 1.14 -5.20
C ALA A 136 -14.69 1.45 -3.96
N ILE A 137 -14.09 2.63 -3.92
CA ILE A 137 -13.46 3.13 -2.69
C ILE A 137 -14.41 4.21 -2.16
N ALA A 138 -14.99 3.97 -0.99
CA ALA A 138 -15.81 4.95 -0.31
C ALA A 138 -14.93 5.68 0.71
N VAL A 139 -14.77 6.99 0.60
CA VAL A 139 -14.00 7.72 1.61
C VAL A 139 -14.90 8.00 2.82
N GLY A 140 -14.59 7.36 3.94
CA GLY A 140 -15.33 7.49 5.20
C GLY A 140 -14.66 8.52 6.10
N LEU A 141 -14.94 9.82 5.89
CA LEU A 141 -14.48 10.88 6.79
C LEU A 141 -15.61 11.30 7.73
N PRO A 142 -15.45 11.20 9.07
CA PRO A 142 -16.30 11.95 10.00
C PRO A 142 -16.25 13.44 9.66
N GLU A 143 -17.38 14.15 9.67
CA GLU A 143 -17.42 15.58 9.27
C GLU A 143 -16.43 16.45 10.05
N SER A 144 -16.13 16.09 11.30
CA SER A 144 -15.18 16.78 12.17
C SER A 144 -13.72 16.67 11.71
N GLU A 145 -13.35 15.66 10.94
CA GLU A 145 -11.97 15.40 10.51
C GLU A 145 -11.70 15.80 9.04
N LYS A 146 -12.74 16.23 8.31
CA LYS A 146 -12.65 16.61 6.89
C LYS A 146 -11.82 17.87 6.61
N LYS A 147 -11.56 18.73 7.62
CA LYS A 147 -10.95 20.05 7.38
C LYS A 147 -9.46 19.99 7.06
N ASP A 148 -8.72 19.10 7.73
CA ASP A 148 -7.26 19.09 7.68
C ASP A 148 -6.69 17.84 7.01
N THR A 149 -7.54 16.89 6.61
CA THR A 149 -7.14 15.68 5.88
C THR A 149 -7.83 15.62 4.53
N VAL A 150 -7.03 15.49 3.48
CA VAL A 150 -7.50 15.25 2.12
C VAL A 150 -7.11 13.84 1.69
N ILE A 151 -8.08 13.11 1.16
CA ILE A 151 -7.87 11.78 0.60
C ILE A 151 -8.07 11.89 -0.91
N LEU A 152 -7.01 11.67 -1.67
CA LEU A 152 -7.01 11.78 -3.12
C LEU A 152 -6.73 10.42 -3.76
N PRO A 153 -7.63 9.91 -4.61
CA PRO A 153 -7.27 8.82 -5.51
C PRO A 153 -6.30 9.35 -6.57
N VAL A 154 -5.17 8.68 -6.77
CA VAL A 154 -4.21 9.04 -7.81
C VAL A 154 -3.80 7.81 -8.61
N ASP A 155 -3.60 8.00 -9.91
CA ASP A 155 -2.96 7.00 -10.76
C ASP A 155 -1.43 6.95 -10.52
N PHE A 156 -0.74 6.08 -11.24
CA PHE A 156 0.70 5.90 -11.12
C PHE A 156 1.54 7.10 -11.61
N ASN A 157 0.90 8.03 -12.31
CA ASN A 157 1.47 9.30 -12.76
C ASN A 157 1.01 10.48 -11.90
N GLY A 158 0.40 10.24 -10.74
CA GLY A 158 -0.10 11.28 -9.85
C GLY A 158 -1.27 12.08 -10.41
N GLY A 159 -1.89 11.60 -11.50
CA GLY A 159 -3.13 12.14 -12.00
C GLY A 159 -4.26 11.83 -11.02
N MET A 160 -4.97 12.87 -10.57
CA MET A 160 -6.13 12.70 -9.70
C MET A 160 -7.28 12.06 -10.48
N LEU A 161 -7.91 11.05 -9.88
CA LEU A 161 -9.04 10.35 -10.50
C LEU A 161 -10.35 11.09 -10.17
N THR A 162 -11.04 11.62 -11.19
CA THR A 162 -12.07 12.68 -11.05
C THR A 162 -13.50 12.22 -10.74
N HIS A 163 -13.79 10.93 -10.50
CA HIS A 163 -15.16 10.45 -10.28
C HIS A 163 -15.29 9.67 -8.97
N GLY A 164 -15.99 10.21 -7.97
CA GLY A 164 -16.13 9.66 -6.60
C GLY A 164 -16.75 8.25 -6.46
N GLU A 165 -17.19 7.65 -7.56
CA GLU A 165 -17.45 6.22 -7.68
C GLU A 165 -16.48 5.65 -8.72
N TRP A 166 -15.41 5.04 -8.26
CA TRP A 166 -14.41 4.46 -9.16
C TRP A 166 -14.82 3.03 -9.49
N SER A 167 -15.05 2.73 -10.77
CA SER A 167 -15.14 1.36 -11.27
C SER A 167 -14.14 1.19 -12.39
N TYR A 168 -12.99 0.59 -12.12
CA TYR A 168 -12.19 -0.01 -13.18
C TYR A 168 -11.24 -1.02 -12.57
N ASP A 169 -11.11 -2.18 -13.23
CA ASP A 169 -10.09 -3.19 -13.01
C ASP A 169 -8.76 -2.51 -12.71
N PHE A 170 -8.34 -2.48 -11.43
CA PHE A 170 -7.15 -1.77 -10.96
C PHE A 170 -5.99 -1.97 -11.95
N PRO A 171 -5.70 -0.98 -12.82
CA PRO A 171 -4.49 -1.05 -13.61
C PRO A 171 -3.33 -1.01 -12.61
N ARG A 172 -2.20 -1.60 -12.97
CA ARG A 172 -1.02 -1.59 -12.11
C ARG A 172 -0.69 -0.14 -11.72
N GLY A 173 -0.94 0.22 -10.45
CA GLY A 173 -0.54 1.50 -9.87
C GLY A 173 -1.65 2.51 -9.56
N ALA A 174 -2.81 2.09 -9.06
CA ALA A 174 -3.72 3.01 -8.37
C ALA A 174 -3.31 3.19 -6.90
N PHE A 175 -3.42 4.42 -6.41
CA PHE A 175 -3.04 4.81 -5.06
C PHE A 175 -4.15 5.64 -4.41
N VAL A 176 -4.23 5.51 -3.09
CA VAL A 176 -4.93 6.45 -2.22
C VAL A 176 -3.87 7.29 -1.54
N LEU A 177 -3.81 8.57 -1.88
CA LEU A 177 -2.93 9.53 -1.24
C LEU A 177 -3.68 10.15 -0.06
N VAL A 178 -3.14 9.98 1.15
CA VAL A 178 -3.64 10.61 2.37
C VAL A 178 -2.71 11.77 2.68
N VAL A 179 -3.23 13.00 2.63
CA VAL A 179 -2.52 14.23 2.94
C VAL A 179 -3.15 14.83 4.17
N LYS A 180 -2.42 14.81 5.29
CA LYS A 180 -2.85 15.48 6.52
C LYS A 180 -2.01 16.74 6.71
N ILE A 181 -2.68 17.86 6.92
CA ILE A 181 -2.07 19.18 7.03
C ILE A 181 -2.10 19.58 8.50
N ASP A 182 -0.98 20.06 9.02
CA ASP A 182 -0.86 20.58 10.36
C ASP A 182 0.00 21.84 10.34
N GLY A 183 -0.69 23.00 10.34
CA GLY A 183 -0.07 24.31 10.23
C GLY A 183 0.82 24.43 8.98
N ASN A 184 2.13 24.48 9.20
CA ASN A 184 3.13 24.64 8.14
C ASN A 184 3.82 23.32 7.75
N THR A 185 3.25 22.18 8.15
CA THR A 185 3.73 20.84 7.82
C THR A 185 2.60 20.02 7.24
N CYS A 186 2.94 18.98 6.47
CA CYS A 186 1.98 17.97 6.08
C CYS A 186 2.60 16.57 6.10
N SER A 187 1.82 15.61 6.59
CA SER A 187 2.14 14.20 6.47
C SER A 187 1.46 13.64 5.24
N VAL A 188 2.24 12.95 4.40
CA VAL A 188 1.75 12.38 3.16
C VAL A 188 2.01 10.90 3.16
N ALA A 189 0.97 10.10 2.94
CA ALA A 189 1.08 8.66 2.76
C ALA A 189 0.40 8.22 1.46
N ALA A 190 1.15 7.62 0.55
CA ALA A 190 0.58 6.95 -0.62
C ALA A 190 0.33 5.49 -0.28
N LYS A 191 -0.92 5.05 -0.44
CA LYS A 191 -1.37 3.68 -0.17
C LYS A 191 -1.73 3.03 -1.49
N LYS A 192 -0.91 2.10 -1.94
CA LYS A 192 -1.13 1.36 -3.18
C LYS A 192 -2.17 0.27 -2.95
N LEU A 193 -3.19 0.24 -3.80
CA LEU A 193 -4.22 -0.78 -3.78
C LEU A 193 -3.94 -1.81 -4.88
N SER A 194 -4.01 -3.09 -4.52
CA SER A 194 -3.86 -4.18 -5.49
C SER A 194 -4.82 -5.31 -5.19
N VAL A 195 -5.51 -5.79 -6.22
CA VAL A 195 -6.25 -7.05 -6.14
C VAL A 195 -5.29 -8.18 -6.48
N ARG A 196 -5.26 -9.21 -5.63
CA ARG A 196 -4.48 -10.43 -5.86
C ARG A 196 -5.42 -11.62 -5.83
N THR A 197 -5.40 -12.39 -6.90
CA THR A 197 -6.10 -13.68 -6.98
C THR A 197 -5.08 -14.78 -6.68
N GLN A 198 -5.46 -15.69 -5.81
CA GLN A 198 -4.62 -16.79 -5.34
C GLN A 198 -5.44 -18.08 -5.53
N ASP A 199 -5.03 -18.88 -6.51
CA ASP A 199 -5.69 -20.14 -6.88
C ASP A 199 -4.80 -21.36 -6.58
N SER A 200 -5.30 -22.57 -6.80
CA SER A 200 -4.57 -23.82 -6.55
C SER A 200 -3.24 -23.95 -7.30
N ARG A 201 -2.97 -23.13 -8.32
CA ARG A 201 -1.73 -23.15 -9.12
C ARG A 201 -0.72 -22.11 -8.65
N SER A 202 -1.16 -21.06 -7.97
CA SER A 202 -0.35 -19.91 -7.55
C SER A 202 -0.24 -19.76 -6.03
N VAL A 203 -1.05 -20.50 -5.28
CA VAL A 203 -1.08 -20.57 -3.82
C VAL A 203 0.01 -21.47 -3.28
N VAL A 204 0.70 -20.98 -2.24
CA VAL A 204 1.79 -21.73 -1.59
C VAL A 204 1.45 -22.08 -0.15
N ASP A 205 0.54 -21.36 0.49
CA ASP A 205 -0.09 -21.77 1.74
C ASP A 205 -1.58 -22.00 1.47
N PRO A 206 -2.16 -23.18 1.77
CA PRO A 206 -3.58 -23.44 1.51
C PRO A 206 -4.55 -22.41 2.13
N ARG A 207 -4.08 -21.66 3.14
CA ARG A 207 -4.84 -20.57 3.80
C ARG A 207 -4.78 -19.24 3.04
N ASP A 208 -3.86 -19.09 2.10
CA ASP A 208 -3.78 -17.94 1.17
C ASP A 208 -4.74 -18.10 -0.03
N MET A 209 -5.46 -19.22 -0.14
CA MET A 209 -6.42 -19.46 -1.22
C MET A 209 -7.59 -18.48 -1.14
N GLY A 210 -7.85 -17.75 -2.23
CA GLY A 210 -8.90 -16.74 -2.26
C GLY A 210 -8.53 -15.53 -3.09
N GLU A 211 -9.27 -14.47 -2.89
CA GLU A 211 -9.04 -13.18 -3.51
C GLU A 211 -8.86 -12.14 -2.42
N TRP A 212 -7.86 -11.29 -2.65
CA TRP A 212 -7.35 -10.41 -1.63
C TRP A 212 -7.24 -9.00 -2.17
N VAL A 213 -7.74 -8.03 -1.41
CA VAL A 213 -7.36 -6.63 -1.59
C VAL A 213 -6.16 -6.37 -0.70
N VAL A 214 -5.02 -6.09 -1.31
CA VAL A 214 -3.75 -5.81 -0.63
C VAL A 214 -3.45 -4.33 -0.73
N VAL A 215 -3.31 -3.72 0.44
CA VAL A 215 -2.92 -2.34 0.66
C VAL A 215 -1.45 -2.31 1.08
N GLU A 216 -0.60 -1.72 0.25
CA GLU A 216 0.80 -1.47 0.56
C GLU A 216 0.97 0.02 0.86
N VAL A 217 1.74 0.40 1.88
CA VAL A 217 2.10 1.82 2.15
C VAL A 217 3.57 2.05 1.77
N PRO A 218 3.84 2.27 0.49
CA PRO A 218 5.21 2.39 0.01
C PRO A 218 5.85 3.75 0.20
N PHE A 219 5.04 4.77 0.46
CA PHE A 219 5.52 6.11 0.71
C PHE A 219 4.75 6.68 1.89
N ALA A 220 5.50 7.14 2.87
CA ALA A 220 5.01 7.92 3.99
C ALA A 220 6.14 8.89 4.36
N GLN A 221 5.85 10.20 4.31
CA GLN A 221 6.85 11.23 4.60
C GLN A 221 6.18 12.46 5.22
N GLU A 222 6.89 13.06 6.17
CA GLU A 222 6.59 14.40 6.68
C GLU A 222 7.27 15.44 5.78
N LEU A 223 6.50 16.41 5.32
CA LEU A 223 6.95 17.48 4.43
C LEU A 223 6.68 18.84 5.08
N THR A 224 7.55 19.81 4.79
CA THR A 224 7.32 21.20 5.21
C THR A 224 6.57 21.92 4.10
N ILE A 225 5.60 22.76 4.45
CA ILE A 225 4.88 23.63 3.52
C ILE A 225 5.64 24.97 3.47
N PRO A 226 5.92 25.54 2.29
CA PRO A 226 6.56 26.85 2.24
C PRO A 226 5.59 27.93 2.72
N ALA A 227 6.11 28.94 3.42
CA ALA A 227 5.30 30.01 4.00
C ALA A 227 4.51 30.79 2.92
N GLU A 228 5.13 30.98 1.75
CA GLU A 228 4.55 31.66 0.59
C GLU A 228 4.80 30.84 -0.68
N TYR A 229 3.84 30.89 -1.59
CA TYR A 229 3.90 30.35 -2.95
C TYR A 229 2.86 31.08 -3.81
N ALA A 230 3.17 31.31 -5.08
CA ALA A 230 2.32 32.08 -6.00
C ALA A 230 1.10 31.27 -6.47
N ASP A 231 1.28 29.98 -6.75
CA ASP A 231 0.23 29.10 -7.26
C ASP A 231 0.45 27.61 -6.94
N GLU A 232 -0.52 26.76 -7.32
CA GLU A 232 -0.45 25.30 -7.13
C GLU A 232 0.74 24.67 -7.88
N GLY A 233 1.17 25.25 -9.01
CA GLY A 233 2.28 24.75 -9.82
C GLY A 233 3.65 24.99 -9.17
N GLU A 234 3.85 26.16 -8.55
CA GLU A 234 5.04 26.45 -7.74
C GLU A 234 5.12 25.51 -6.55
N LEU A 235 4.00 25.32 -5.84
CA LEU A 235 3.93 24.42 -4.70
C LEU A 235 4.21 22.95 -5.10
N ALA A 236 3.70 22.50 -6.25
CA ALA A 236 4.00 21.18 -6.79
C ALA A 236 5.49 21.01 -7.16
N SER A 237 6.11 22.06 -7.70
CA SER A 237 7.53 22.05 -8.03
C SER A 237 8.39 21.94 -6.76
N TYR A 238 8.01 22.66 -5.71
CA TYR A 238 8.65 22.61 -4.40
C TYR A 238 8.59 21.21 -3.76
N PHE A 239 7.44 20.53 -3.80
CA PHE A 239 7.33 19.17 -3.28
C PHE A 239 8.06 18.13 -4.15
N SER A 240 8.08 18.32 -5.47
CA SER A 240 8.81 17.41 -6.38
C SER A 240 10.30 17.31 -6.02
N ALA A 241 10.89 18.36 -5.44
CA ALA A 241 12.29 18.37 -5.02
C ALA A 241 12.55 17.66 -3.67
N GLN A 242 11.52 17.46 -2.84
CA GLN A 242 11.64 16.87 -1.49
C GLN A 242 11.27 15.40 -1.41
N ILE A 243 10.54 14.93 -2.43
CA ILE A 243 10.02 13.57 -2.50
C ILE A 243 10.99 12.71 -3.32
N PRO A 244 11.31 11.48 -2.90
CA PRO A 244 12.20 10.60 -3.65
C PRO A 244 11.65 10.28 -5.05
N GLU A 245 12.53 10.20 -6.05
CA GLU A 245 12.11 9.86 -7.41
C GLU A 245 11.63 8.42 -7.53
N GLU A 246 12.33 7.48 -6.91
CA GLU A 246 12.04 6.06 -7.05
C GLU A 246 11.19 5.54 -5.89
N PHE A 247 10.26 4.67 -6.26
CA PHE A 247 9.64 3.75 -5.33
C PHE A 247 10.65 2.63 -5.00
N PRO A 248 11.06 2.48 -3.74
CA PRO A 248 11.95 1.39 -3.38
C PRO A 248 11.32 0.04 -3.78
N GLY A 249 11.91 -0.63 -4.78
CA GLY A 249 11.44 -1.91 -5.30
C GLY A 249 10.27 -1.93 -6.29
N HIS A 250 9.83 -0.79 -6.80
CA HIS A 250 8.89 -0.73 -7.92
C HIS A 250 9.35 0.28 -8.97
N ALA A 251 10.06 -0.18 -10.00
CA ALA A 251 10.59 0.66 -11.09
C ALA A 251 9.54 1.33 -12.01
N GLN A 252 8.25 1.35 -11.63
CA GLN A 252 7.14 1.79 -12.49
C GLN A 252 6.37 3.00 -11.95
N ALA A 253 6.64 3.47 -10.73
CA ALA A 253 5.99 4.65 -10.16
C ALA A 253 7.05 5.62 -9.63
N ASN A 254 6.91 6.89 -10.00
CA ASN A 254 7.81 7.97 -9.58
C ASN A 254 7.06 8.88 -8.60
N PHE A 255 7.49 8.96 -7.33
CA PHE A 255 6.72 9.69 -6.32
C PHE A 255 6.73 11.21 -6.52
N THR A 256 7.68 11.76 -7.29
CA THR A 256 7.63 13.18 -7.69
C THR A 256 6.35 13.50 -8.44
N LYS A 257 5.76 12.51 -9.12
CA LYS A 257 4.48 12.67 -9.80
C LYS A 257 3.32 12.97 -8.85
N PHE A 258 3.41 12.57 -7.58
CA PHE A 258 2.39 12.87 -6.56
C PHE A 258 2.47 14.30 -6.04
N ALA A 259 3.54 15.04 -6.32
CA ALA A 259 3.71 16.41 -5.84
C ALA A 259 2.56 17.35 -6.26
N ARG A 260 2.01 17.16 -7.48
CA ARG A 260 0.85 17.91 -7.93
C ARG A 260 -0.41 17.60 -7.12
N ALA A 261 -0.66 16.33 -6.82
CA ALA A 261 -1.78 15.93 -5.97
C ALA A 261 -1.63 16.46 -4.52
N ILE A 262 -0.40 16.47 -3.98
CA ILE A 262 -0.10 17.04 -2.66
C ILE A 262 -0.37 18.54 -2.65
N ALA A 263 0.12 19.28 -3.65
CA ALA A 263 -0.14 20.71 -3.78
C ALA A 263 -1.63 21.01 -3.89
N HIS A 264 -2.36 20.23 -4.70
CA HIS A 264 -3.80 20.36 -4.85
C HIS A 264 -4.54 20.16 -3.51
N ALA A 265 -4.18 19.13 -2.72
CA ALA A 265 -4.75 18.89 -1.39
C ALA A 265 -4.55 20.10 -0.45
N ILE A 266 -3.35 20.68 -0.44
CA ILE A 266 -3.06 21.83 0.43
C ILE A 266 -3.85 23.07 0.02
N VAL A 267 -3.90 23.37 -1.28
CA VAL A 267 -4.66 24.51 -1.80
C VAL A 267 -6.16 24.35 -1.53
N SER A 268 -6.70 23.14 -1.70
CA SER A 268 -8.13 22.89 -1.45
C SER A 268 -8.52 23.07 0.02
N VAL A 269 -7.67 22.67 0.97
CA VAL A 269 -7.88 22.95 2.41
C VAL A 269 -7.77 24.44 2.72
N LYS A 270 -6.76 25.14 2.21
CA LYS A 270 -6.64 26.60 2.41
C LYS A 270 -7.87 27.36 1.88
N ASN A 271 -8.36 27.02 0.69
CA ASN A 271 -9.54 27.68 0.11
C ASN A 271 -10.81 27.45 0.95
N LEU A 272 -10.96 26.26 1.55
CA LEU A 272 -12.05 25.96 2.48
C LEU A 272 -11.95 26.79 3.77
N SER A 273 -10.74 27.03 4.27
CA SER A 273 -10.51 27.85 5.48
C SER A 273 -10.76 29.35 5.27
N VAL A 274 -10.58 29.87 4.05
CA VAL A 274 -10.81 31.28 3.70
C VAL A 274 -12.29 31.60 3.44
N SER A 275 -13.09 30.57 3.15
CA SER A 275 -14.52 30.69 2.80
C SER A 275 -15.46 30.51 4.01
N GLN A 276 -14.93 30.36 5.22
CA GLN A 276 -15.64 30.26 6.51
C GLN A 276 -15.40 31.51 7.36
#